data_AF-A0A0M5JE85-F1
#
_entry.id   AF-A0A0M5JE85-F1
#
_cell.length_a   1.000
_cell.length_b   1.000
_cell.length_c   1.000
_cell.angle_alpha   90.00
_cell.angle_beta   90.00
_cell.angle_gamma   90.00
#
_symmetry.space_group_name_H-M   'P 1'
#
loop_
_entity.id
_entity.type
_entity.pdbx_description
1 polymer ?
#
loop_
_entity_poly.entity_id
_entity_poly.type
_entity_poly.pdbx_seq_one_letter_code
_entity_poly.pdbx_strand_id
1 'polypeptide(L)'
;MGQILKLYDYISRYEMNTNQYTNQFIRLKKERWESLQKACENGFFTEEKDESEKTTKGNIFSFKRGKKRSAAETDKKYEWFYKEFSEGTGLNVDLLTSDRKRAEAFKEYIYRFQLKWASSTISQISSIQHEVYLDKELEMLAQSLPDSYFILYKPVLKVRKAAVELTVVLLAPLKIYCVVFLEGRNERESVFLGSKNRFWEERFQNGTRNVLNPCASLFRTEKVLANILNEKAIDLPIEKLIISRTSYIDYPDLPFGLSIVDKRNWREWLTKQQKNTAPIKSKQISAARQLLYHGESRSHDRKEWLDS
;
A
#
# COMPACT_ATOMS: atom_id res chain seq x y z
N MET A 1 -1.60 4.38 -6.99
CA MET A 1 -1.30 3.56 -5.82
C MET A 1 0.07 3.94 -5.34
N GLY A 2 0.16 4.44 -4.10
CA GLY A 2 1.42 4.71 -3.43
C GLY A 2 2.24 3.44 -3.28
N GLN A 3 3.55 3.61 -3.19
CA GLN A 3 4.50 2.50 -3.08
C GLN A 3 4.77 2.22 -1.60
N ILE A 4 4.59 0.98 -1.14
CA ILE A 4 4.92 0.54 0.22
C ILE A 4 6.38 0.13 0.24
N LEU A 5 7.22 0.95 0.89
CA LEU A 5 8.67 0.75 0.94
C LEU A 5 9.11 -0.03 2.17
N LYS A 6 8.41 0.14 3.30
CA LYS A 6 8.75 -0.51 4.57
C LYS A 6 7.48 -0.73 5.39
N LEU A 7 7.38 -1.91 6.00
CA LEU A 7 6.34 -2.27 6.96
C LEU A 7 7.03 -2.66 8.26
N TYR A 8 6.74 -1.97 9.35
CA TYR A 8 7.26 -2.32 10.68
C TYR A 8 8.78 -2.61 10.68
N ASP A 9 9.18 -3.76 11.22
CA ASP A 9 10.52 -4.34 11.18
C ASP A 9 10.64 -5.48 10.15
N TYR A 10 9.79 -5.53 9.13
CA TYR A 10 9.87 -6.57 8.09
C TYR A 10 10.92 -6.23 7.03
N ILE A 11 11.70 -7.23 6.58
CA ILE A 11 12.67 -7.04 5.50
C ILE A 11 11.95 -6.60 4.22
N SER A 12 12.47 -5.55 3.59
CA SER A 12 11.91 -5.03 2.35
C SER A 12 12.89 -5.14 1.18
N ARG A 13 12.39 -5.45 -0.02
CA ARG A 13 13.20 -5.39 -1.26
C ARG A 13 13.82 -4.01 -1.46
N TYR A 14 13.12 -2.96 -1.05
CA TYR A 14 13.57 -1.59 -1.22
C TYR A 14 14.80 -1.26 -0.36
N GLU A 15 15.09 -2.04 0.69
CA GLU A 15 16.32 -1.91 1.49
C GLU A 15 17.56 -2.34 0.71
N MET A 16 17.42 -3.28 -0.23
CA MET A 16 18.53 -3.76 -1.06
C MET A 16 18.95 -2.70 -2.08
N ASN A 17 17.97 -2.17 -2.82
CA ASN A 17 18.21 -1.07 -3.77
C ASN A 17 16.93 -0.27 -4.04
N THR A 18 16.76 0.83 -3.31
CA THR A 18 15.56 1.66 -3.38
C THR A 18 15.25 2.12 -4.81
N ASN A 19 16.23 2.65 -5.54
CA ASN A 19 16.03 3.20 -6.88
C ASN A 19 15.58 2.12 -7.87
N GLN A 20 16.25 0.96 -7.83
CA GLN A 20 15.96 -0.17 -8.71
C GLN A 20 14.54 -0.68 -8.48
N TYR A 21 14.18 -0.97 -7.22
CA TYR A 21 12.88 -1.56 -6.92
C TYR A 21 11.72 -0.56 -7.11
N THR A 22 11.92 0.74 -6.87
CA THR A 22 10.93 1.77 -7.23
C THR A 22 10.62 1.77 -8.73
N ASN A 23 11.66 1.72 -9.58
CA ASN A 23 11.46 1.69 -11.03
C ASN A 23 10.87 0.36 -11.52
N GLN A 24 11.30 -0.77 -10.94
CA GLN A 24 10.75 -2.08 -11.26
C GLN A 24 9.28 -2.18 -10.88
N PHE A 25 8.86 -1.63 -9.74
CA PHE A 25 7.46 -1.65 -9.33
C PHE A 25 6.56 -0.90 -10.31
N ILE A 26 6.98 0.28 -10.78
CA ILE A 26 6.23 1.05 -11.78
C ILE A 26 6.04 0.26 -13.08
N ARG A 27 7.12 -0.38 -13.56
CA ARG A 27 7.10 -1.22 -14.78
C ARG A 27 6.19 -2.43 -14.59
N LEU A 28 6.38 -3.17 -13.51
CA LEU A 28 5.60 -4.35 -13.17
C LEU A 28 4.11 -4.06 -13.08
N LYS A 29 3.72 -2.95 -12.42
CA LYS A 29 2.33 -2.52 -12.33
C LYS A 29 1.74 -2.27 -13.72
N LYS A 30 2.49 -1.61 -14.62
CA LYS A 30 2.04 -1.35 -15.99
C LYS A 30 1.86 -2.65 -16.79
N GLU A 31 2.88 -3.51 -16.77
CA GLU A 31 2.86 -4.79 -17.49
C GLU A 31 1.70 -5.69 -17.03
N ARG A 32 1.47 -5.77 -15.71
CA ARG A 32 0.40 -6.58 -15.14
C ARG A 32 -1.00 -6.02 -15.41
N TRP A 33 -1.13 -4.68 -15.45
CA TRP A 33 -2.38 -4.05 -15.87
C TRP A 33 -2.70 -4.37 -17.33
N GLU A 34 -1.72 -4.25 -18.23
CA GLU A 34 -1.87 -4.62 -19.64
C GLU A 34 -2.18 -6.12 -19.81
N SER A 35 -1.59 -6.97 -18.97
CA SER A 35 -1.84 -8.42 -18.98
C SER A 35 -3.28 -8.73 -18.53
N LEU A 36 -3.78 -8.06 -17.50
CA LEU A 36 -5.17 -8.20 -17.06
C LEU A 36 -6.17 -7.74 -18.12
N GLN A 37 -5.92 -6.59 -18.76
CA GLN A 37 -6.79 -6.08 -19.82
C GLN A 37 -6.89 -7.07 -20.98
N LYS A 38 -5.73 -7.56 -21.47
CA LYS A 38 -5.70 -8.57 -22.53
C LYS A 38 -6.36 -9.87 -22.13
N ALA A 39 -6.22 -10.29 -20.86
CA ALA A 39 -6.88 -11.48 -20.37
C ALA A 39 -8.40 -11.35 -20.34
N CYS A 40 -8.91 -10.20 -19.93
CA CYS A 40 -10.35 -9.94 -20.01
C CYS A 40 -10.86 -9.80 -21.46
N GLU A 41 -10.07 -9.25 -22.37
CA GLU A 41 -10.44 -9.07 -23.79
C GLU A 41 -10.46 -10.39 -24.57
N ASN A 42 -9.50 -11.27 -24.31
CA ASN A 42 -9.39 -12.55 -25.01
C ASN A 42 -10.46 -13.56 -24.56
N GLY A 43 -11.16 -13.31 -23.44
CA GLY A 43 -12.17 -14.21 -22.91
C GLY A 43 -11.58 -15.60 -22.68
N PHE A 44 -10.67 -15.72 -21.71
CA PHE A 44 -10.09 -17.00 -21.32
C PHE A 44 -11.24 -17.94 -20.89
N PHE A 45 -11.67 -18.83 -21.79
CA PHE A 45 -12.78 -19.78 -21.68
C PHE A 45 -14.20 -19.25 -21.95
N THR A 46 -14.51 -19.01 -23.23
CA THR A 46 -15.77 -19.56 -23.77
C THR A 46 -15.47 -20.88 -24.50
N GLU A 47 -15.06 -21.91 -23.74
CA GLU A 47 -15.16 -23.33 -24.14
C GLU A 47 -14.67 -24.22 -23.00
N GLU A 48 -15.58 -24.57 -22.09
CA GLU A 48 -15.68 -25.94 -21.56
C GLU A 48 -17.14 -26.40 -21.75
N LYS A 49 -17.41 -26.99 -22.91
CA LYS A 49 -18.24 -28.21 -23.00
C LYS A 49 -17.23 -29.35 -23.13
N ASP A 50 -17.35 -30.54 -22.58
CA ASP A 50 -18.35 -31.29 -21.81
C ASP A 50 -17.58 -32.56 -21.38
N GLU A 51 -17.76 -33.08 -20.17
CA GLU A 51 -17.69 -34.55 -19.92
C GLU A 51 -18.68 -34.96 -18.83
N SER A 52 -19.94 -35.16 -19.22
CA SER A 52 -20.73 -36.27 -18.70
C SER A 52 -21.57 -36.84 -19.84
N GLU A 53 -21.17 -38.03 -20.30
CA GLU A 53 -21.88 -38.84 -21.27
C GLU A 53 -23.36 -39.02 -20.90
N LYS A 54 -24.25 -38.83 -21.89
CA LYS A 54 -25.21 -39.86 -22.31
C LYS A 54 -25.85 -39.50 -23.65
N THR A 55 -25.38 -40.21 -24.67
CA THR A 55 -26.08 -40.66 -25.88
C THR A 55 -27.54 -40.20 -26.06
N THR A 56 -27.87 -39.48 -27.14
CA THR A 56 -28.68 -40.04 -28.24
C THR A 56 -28.65 -39.17 -29.51
N LYS A 57 -28.40 -39.88 -30.63
CA LYS A 57 -28.66 -39.62 -32.05
C LYS A 57 -29.38 -38.31 -32.47
N GLY A 58 -28.81 -37.64 -33.49
CA GLY A 58 -29.54 -36.76 -34.38
C GLY A 58 -28.62 -35.96 -35.32
N ASN A 59 -28.69 -36.24 -36.63
CA ASN A 59 -28.00 -35.53 -37.70
C ASN A 59 -28.20 -33.99 -37.64
N ILE A 60 -27.18 -33.22 -38.04
CA ILE A 60 -27.19 -32.23 -39.14
C ILE A 60 -25.73 -31.73 -39.32
N PHE A 61 -25.12 -32.12 -40.44
CA PHE A 61 -23.89 -31.50 -40.94
C PHE A 61 -24.26 -30.24 -41.73
N SER A 62 -23.76 -29.09 -41.30
CA SER A 62 -23.11 -28.09 -42.15
C SER A 62 -22.87 -26.82 -41.36
N PHE A 63 -21.61 -26.43 -41.15
CA PHE A 63 -21.25 -25.02 -41.34
C PHE A 63 -19.77 -24.84 -41.66
N LYS A 64 -19.58 -23.95 -42.64
CA LYS A 64 -18.36 -23.58 -43.34
C LYS A 64 -17.18 -23.24 -42.41
N ARG A 65 -16.05 -23.87 -42.73
CA ARG A 65 -14.70 -23.52 -42.24
C ARG A 65 -14.26 -22.22 -42.92
N GLY A 66 -14.30 -21.11 -42.19
CA GLY A 66 -13.82 -19.80 -42.65
C GLY A 66 -12.85 -19.19 -41.65
N LYS A 67 -11.54 -19.25 -41.95
CA LYS A 67 -10.43 -18.42 -41.43
C LYS A 67 -10.52 -17.97 -39.95
N LYS A 68 -10.23 -18.87 -39.00
CA LYS A 68 -9.60 -18.50 -37.72
C LYS A 68 -8.08 -18.54 -37.91
N ARG A 69 -7.45 -17.40 -38.18
CA ARG A 69 -6.00 -17.22 -38.02
C ARG A 69 -5.77 -16.31 -36.81
N SER A 70 -4.96 -16.81 -35.86
CA SER A 70 -4.24 -16.10 -34.78
C SER A 70 -4.87 -15.80 -33.40
N ALA A 71 -5.84 -16.60 -32.91
CA ALA A 71 -6.23 -16.52 -31.49
C ALA A 71 -5.35 -17.41 -30.57
N ALA A 72 -5.04 -18.63 -31.00
CA ALA A 72 -4.43 -19.67 -30.16
C ALA A 72 -2.96 -19.45 -29.75
N GLU A 73 -2.18 -18.60 -30.44
CA GLU A 73 -0.80 -18.27 -30.05
C GLU A 73 -0.74 -17.16 -28.98
N THR A 74 -1.79 -16.35 -28.88
CA THR A 74 -1.90 -15.27 -27.90
C THR A 74 -2.35 -15.80 -26.52
N ASP A 75 -3.03 -16.95 -26.49
CA ASP A 75 -3.57 -17.61 -25.29
C ASP A 75 -2.50 -18.02 -24.28
N LYS A 76 -1.38 -18.62 -24.72
CA LYS A 76 -0.35 -19.11 -23.78
C LYS A 76 0.50 -18.01 -23.15
N LYS A 77 0.52 -16.80 -23.72
CA LYS A 77 1.43 -15.73 -23.28
C LYS A 77 1.08 -15.15 -21.91
N TYR A 78 -0.19 -15.19 -21.50
CA TYR A 78 -0.67 -14.58 -20.26
C TYR A 78 -1.26 -15.59 -19.27
N GLU A 79 -1.20 -16.89 -19.58
CA GLU A 79 -1.68 -17.97 -18.71
C GLU A 79 -1.00 -17.97 -17.34
N TRP A 80 0.32 -17.70 -17.30
CA TRP A 80 1.08 -17.56 -16.06
C TRP A 80 0.51 -16.44 -15.16
N PHE A 81 0.07 -15.33 -15.75
CA PHE A 81 -0.46 -14.18 -15.03
C PHE A 81 -1.85 -14.47 -14.50
N TYR A 82 -2.71 -15.13 -15.31
CA TYR A 82 -4.03 -15.55 -14.88
C TYR A 82 -3.92 -16.43 -13.63
N LYS A 83 -3.03 -17.42 -13.64
CA LYS A 83 -2.82 -18.31 -12.49
C LYS A 83 -2.35 -17.53 -11.25
N GLU A 84 -1.34 -16.67 -11.37
CA GLU A 84 -0.86 -15.84 -10.25
C GLU A 84 -1.97 -14.90 -9.72
N PHE A 85 -2.76 -14.30 -10.62
CA PHE A 85 -3.83 -13.37 -10.28
C PHE A 85 -4.99 -14.07 -9.57
N SER A 86 -5.46 -15.19 -10.12
CA SER A 86 -6.56 -15.98 -9.56
C SER A 86 -6.17 -16.61 -8.23
N GLU A 87 -4.95 -17.15 -8.09
CA GLU A 87 -4.44 -17.66 -6.80
C GLU A 87 -4.26 -16.52 -5.78
N GLY A 88 -3.79 -15.35 -6.20
CA GLY A 88 -3.51 -14.22 -5.31
C GLY A 88 -4.75 -13.46 -4.83
N THR A 89 -5.80 -13.41 -5.65
CA THR A 89 -7.04 -12.67 -5.37
C THR A 89 -8.24 -13.56 -5.02
N GLY A 90 -8.21 -14.83 -5.40
CA GLY A 90 -9.36 -15.72 -5.35
C GLY A 90 -10.47 -15.38 -6.36
N LEU A 91 -10.21 -14.45 -7.29
CA LEU A 91 -11.19 -14.01 -8.28
C LEU A 91 -10.92 -14.67 -9.63
N ASN A 92 -11.99 -15.14 -10.27
CA ASN A 92 -11.91 -15.50 -11.68
C ASN A 92 -11.97 -14.22 -12.54
N VAL A 93 -10.97 -14.05 -13.42
CA VAL A 93 -10.84 -12.92 -14.34
C VAL A 93 -12.06 -12.76 -15.25
N ASP A 94 -12.74 -13.85 -15.59
CA ASP A 94 -13.92 -13.88 -16.47
C ASP A 94 -15.14 -13.21 -15.82
N LEU A 95 -15.17 -13.15 -14.49
CA LEU A 95 -16.22 -12.47 -13.72
C LEU A 95 -16.00 -10.94 -13.67
N LEU A 96 -14.87 -10.43 -14.17
CA LEU A 96 -14.52 -9.01 -14.19
C LEU A 96 -15.10 -8.33 -15.44
N THR A 97 -16.42 -8.29 -15.54
CA THR A 97 -17.15 -7.78 -16.72
C THR A 97 -17.14 -6.26 -16.86
N SER A 98 -16.92 -5.51 -15.77
CA SER A 98 -16.91 -4.05 -15.75
C SER A 98 -15.50 -3.52 -15.49
N ASP A 99 -15.10 -2.45 -16.19
CA ASP A 99 -13.81 -1.78 -15.99
C ASP A 99 -13.59 -1.33 -14.55
N ARG A 100 -14.68 -0.95 -13.86
CA ARG A 100 -14.61 -0.62 -12.43
C ARG A 100 -14.21 -1.83 -11.59
N LYS A 101 -14.85 -2.99 -11.81
CA LYS A 101 -14.52 -4.24 -11.09
C LYS A 101 -13.10 -4.70 -11.41
N ARG A 102 -12.66 -4.59 -12.67
CA ARG A 102 -11.27 -4.86 -13.09
C ARG A 102 -10.28 -3.99 -12.33
N ALA A 103 -10.54 -2.68 -12.25
CA ALA A 103 -9.67 -1.74 -11.56
C ALA A 103 -9.63 -2.01 -10.04
N GLU A 104 -10.76 -2.30 -9.40
CA GLU A 104 -10.83 -2.64 -7.97
C GLU A 104 -10.07 -3.95 -7.67
N ALA A 105 -10.30 -5.01 -8.45
CA ALA A 105 -9.60 -6.28 -8.31
C ALA A 105 -8.09 -6.14 -8.54
N PHE A 106 -7.68 -5.33 -9.52
CA PHE A 106 -6.27 -5.06 -9.79
C PHE A 106 -5.59 -4.29 -8.66
N LYS A 107 -6.29 -3.31 -8.04
CA LYS A 107 -5.77 -2.59 -6.88
C LYS A 107 -5.49 -3.53 -5.72
N GLU A 108 -6.41 -4.44 -5.43
CA GLU A 108 -6.23 -5.43 -4.36
C GLU A 108 -5.07 -6.38 -4.66
N TYR A 109 -4.99 -6.88 -5.89
CA TYR A 109 -3.89 -7.72 -6.35
C TYR A 109 -2.53 -7.02 -6.19
N ILE A 110 -2.41 -5.76 -6.66
CA ILE A 110 -1.18 -4.98 -6.52
C ILE A 110 -0.88 -4.65 -5.07
N TYR A 111 -1.89 -4.38 -4.24
CA TYR A 111 -1.71 -4.14 -2.81
C TYR A 111 -1.06 -5.36 -2.12
N ARG A 112 -1.60 -6.57 -2.33
CA ARG A 112 -1.01 -7.82 -1.81
C ARG A 112 0.41 -8.04 -2.30
N PHE A 113 0.67 -7.73 -3.56
CA PHE A 113 2.01 -7.85 -4.12
C PHE A 113 3.00 -6.89 -3.46
N GLN A 114 2.57 -5.66 -3.15
CA GLN A 114 3.38 -4.70 -2.39
C GLN A 114 3.67 -5.19 -0.98
N LEU A 115 2.69 -5.79 -0.29
CA LEU A 115 2.93 -6.38 1.03
C LEU A 115 4.03 -7.46 0.96
N LYS A 116 4.02 -8.32 -0.07
CA LYS A 116 5.07 -9.32 -0.33
C LYS A 116 6.43 -8.67 -0.58
N TRP A 117 6.50 -7.55 -1.30
CA TRP A 117 7.75 -6.83 -1.55
C TRP A 117 8.30 -6.12 -0.32
N ALA A 118 7.43 -5.62 0.54
CA ALA A 118 7.79 -4.96 1.79
C ALA A 118 8.00 -5.93 2.97
N SER A 119 8.00 -7.24 2.71
CA SER A 119 8.19 -8.29 3.72
C SER A 119 9.13 -9.43 3.31
N SER A 120 9.63 -9.43 2.07
CA SER A 120 10.49 -10.50 1.56
C SER A 120 11.46 -10.04 0.49
N THR A 121 12.67 -10.59 0.51
CA THR A 121 13.69 -10.42 -0.53
C THR A 121 13.84 -11.72 -1.32
N ILE A 122 14.87 -11.81 -2.17
CA ILE A 122 15.17 -13.05 -2.90
C ILE A 122 15.61 -14.15 -1.94
N SER A 123 16.39 -13.82 -0.92
CA SER A 123 16.97 -14.77 0.04
C SER A 123 16.21 -14.86 1.36
N GLN A 124 15.50 -13.81 1.76
CA GLN A 124 14.93 -13.70 3.11
C GLN A 124 13.43 -13.43 3.09
N ILE A 125 12.76 -13.79 4.19
CA ILE A 125 11.34 -13.53 4.39
C ILE A 125 11.05 -13.20 5.87
N SER A 126 10.13 -12.27 6.09
CA SER A 126 9.63 -11.91 7.42
C SER A 126 8.36 -12.68 7.73
N SER A 127 8.13 -12.98 9.01
CA SER A 127 6.86 -13.52 9.47
C SER A 127 5.82 -12.41 9.53
N ILE A 128 4.95 -12.34 8.52
CA ILE A 128 3.90 -11.32 8.42
C ILE A 128 2.74 -11.68 9.33
N GLN A 129 2.36 -10.74 10.18
CA GLN A 129 1.17 -10.85 11.03
C GLN A 129 -0.11 -10.70 10.19
N HIS A 130 -1.15 -11.47 10.53
CA HIS A 130 -2.39 -11.48 9.75
C HIS A 130 -3.08 -10.10 9.75
N GLU A 131 -2.93 -9.36 10.84
CA GLU A 131 -3.45 -8.02 11.08
C GLU A 131 -3.01 -7.03 10.00
N VAL A 132 -1.82 -7.21 9.40
CA VAL A 132 -1.30 -6.34 8.35
C VAL A 132 -2.14 -6.42 7.07
N TYR A 133 -2.69 -7.59 6.76
CA TYR A 133 -3.60 -7.77 5.62
C TYR A 133 -4.98 -7.13 5.86
N LEU A 134 -5.36 -6.95 7.11
CA LEU A 134 -6.65 -6.39 7.53
C LEU A 134 -6.56 -4.88 7.84
N ASP A 135 -5.36 -4.29 7.76
CA ASP A 135 -5.12 -2.90 8.10
C ASP A 135 -5.70 -1.94 7.04
N LYS A 136 -6.86 -1.38 7.37
CA LYS A 136 -7.60 -0.44 6.51
C LYS A 136 -6.92 0.91 6.34
N GLU A 137 -6.00 1.30 7.22
CA GLU A 137 -5.27 2.56 7.07
C GLU A 137 -4.17 2.39 6.01
N LEU A 138 -3.42 1.29 6.11
CA LEU A 138 -2.38 0.93 5.16
C LEU A 138 -2.95 0.71 3.75
N GLU A 139 -4.01 -0.10 3.66
CA GLU A 139 -4.70 -0.37 2.39
C GLU A 139 -5.19 0.93 1.75
N MET A 140 -5.88 1.78 2.53
CA MET A 140 -6.38 3.06 2.06
C MET A 140 -5.25 3.95 1.57
N LEU A 141 -4.16 4.12 2.34
CA LEU A 141 -3.03 4.95 1.92
C LEU A 141 -2.42 4.45 0.61
N ALA A 142 -2.16 3.14 0.50
CA ALA A 142 -1.56 2.54 -0.68
C ALA A 142 -2.47 2.65 -1.92
N GLN A 143 -3.77 2.40 -1.77
CA GLN A 143 -4.69 2.42 -2.91
C GLN A 143 -5.09 3.84 -3.34
N SER A 144 -5.17 4.78 -2.39
CA SER A 144 -5.64 6.15 -2.65
C SER A 144 -4.55 7.09 -3.13
N LEU A 145 -3.29 6.93 -2.70
CA LEU A 145 -2.21 7.84 -3.07
C LEU A 145 -1.66 7.56 -4.49
N PRO A 146 -1.10 8.55 -5.19
CA PRO A 146 -0.42 8.32 -6.46
C PRO A 146 0.90 7.56 -6.24
N ASP A 147 1.41 6.93 -7.30
CA ASP A 147 2.66 6.15 -7.26
C ASP A 147 3.94 6.98 -7.07
N SER A 148 3.81 8.30 -7.08
CA SER A 148 4.85 9.23 -6.65
C SER A 148 5.02 9.31 -5.14
N TYR A 149 4.13 8.70 -4.34
CA TYR A 149 4.23 8.69 -2.88
C TYR A 149 4.87 7.39 -2.41
N PHE A 150 5.76 7.48 -1.43
CA PHE A 150 6.34 6.33 -0.75
C PHE A 150 5.82 6.24 0.68
N ILE A 151 5.44 5.04 1.10
CA ILE A 151 4.83 4.74 2.38
C ILE A 151 5.82 3.88 3.17
N LEU A 152 6.27 4.39 4.31
CA LEU A 152 6.89 3.59 5.36
C LEU A 152 5.87 3.51 6.48
N TYR A 153 5.23 2.35 6.62
CA TYR A 153 4.14 2.16 7.56
C TYR A 153 4.69 1.69 8.91
N LYS A 154 4.66 2.60 9.89
CA LYS A 154 5.18 2.42 11.25
C LYS A 154 6.58 1.77 11.28
N PRO A 155 7.55 2.29 10.49
CA PRO A 155 8.84 1.63 10.32
C PRO A 155 9.61 1.62 11.64
N VAL A 156 10.38 0.55 11.86
CA VAL A 156 11.33 0.47 12.96
C VAL A 156 12.70 0.87 12.43
N LEU A 157 13.28 1.95 12.98
CA LEU A 157 14.60 2.42 12.60
C LEU A 157 15.60 2.24 13.74
N LYS A 158 16.84 1.89 13.40
CA LYS A 158 17.97 1.84 14.30
C LYS A 158 18.59 3.23 14.44
N VAL A 159 18.30 3.87 15.58
CA VAL A 159 18.90 5.15 15.95
C VAL A 159 19.98 4.90 16.99
N ARG A 160 21.25 5.13 16.61
CA ARG A 160 22.42 4.75 17.39
C ARG A 160 22.45 3.23 17.62
N LYS A 161 22.05 2.75 18.80
CA LYS A 161 22.02 1.32 19.18
C LYS A 161 20.63 0.84 19.60
N ALA A 162 19.60 1.67 19.45
CA ALA A 162 18.23 1.33 19.83
C ALA A 162 17.31 1.29 18.61
N ALA A 163 16.44 0.29 18.57
CA ALA A 163 15.35 0.22 17.63
C ALA A 163 14.22 1.14 18.11
N VAL A 164 13.76 2.04 17.23
CA VAL A 164 12.69 3.00 17.51
C VAL A 164 11.60 2.83 16.48
N GLU A 165 10.41 2.43 16.93
CA GLU A 165 9.21 2.43 16.10
C GLU A 165 8.75 3.87 15.84
N LEU A 166 8.53 4.20 14.57
CA LEU A 166 8.05 5.50 14.14
C LEU A 166 6.55 5.47 13.86
N THR A 167 5.95 6.65 13.69
CA THR A 167 4.59 6.77 13.15
C THR A 167 4.59 6.44 11.65
N VAL A 168 3.44 6.51 10.98
CA VAL A 168 3.41 6.37 9.52
C VAL A 168 4.22 7.51 8.90
N VAL A 169 5.11 7.21 7.96
CA VAL A 169 5.92 8.20 7.25
C VAL A 169 5.55 8.14 5.77
N LEU A 170 5.02 9.25 5.25
CA LEU A 170 4.71 9.40 3.82
C LEU A 170 5.73 10.34 3.19
N LEU A 171 6.52 9.83 2.25
CA LEU A 171 7.40 10.67 1.43
C LEU A 171 6.61 11.09 0.20
N ALA A 172 6.13 12.33 0.20
CA ALA A 172 5.60 12.98 -0.99
C ALA A 172 6.75 13.57 -1.83
N PRO A 173 6.51 13.97 -3.09
CA PRO A 173 7.56 14.50 -3.97
C PRO A 173 8.34 15.70 -3.41
N LEU A 174 7.69 16.55 -2.61
CA LEU A 174 8.27 17.81 -2.13
C LEU A 174 8.41 17.90 -0.60
N LYS A 175 7.88 16.92 0.15
CA LYS A 175 7.87 16.95 1.62
C LYS A 175 7.63 15.58 2.22
N ILE A 176 7.83 15.48 3.53
CA ILE A 176 7.61 14.26 4.31
C ILE A 176 6.49 14.51 5.31
N TYR A 177 5.54 13.59 5.40
CA TYR A 177 4.50 13.62 6.42
C TYR A 177 4.79 12.57 7.50
N CYS A 178 4.87 13.00 8.76
CA CYS A 178 4.71 12.13 9.91
C CYS A 178 3.22 12.06 10.22
N VAL A 179 2.61 10.88 10.14
CA VAL A 179 1.15 10.70 10.22
C VAL A 179 0.77 9.82 11.39
N VAL A 180 -0.19 10.28 12.19
CA VAL A 180 -0.90 9.47 13.18
C VAL A 180 -2.39 9.50 12.87
N PHE A 181 -3.00 8.32 12.85
CA PHE A 181 -4.45 8.17 12.78
C PHE A 181 -5.04 8.16 14.19
N LEU A 182 -6.10 8.94 14.40
CA LEU A 182 -6.92 8.96 15.59
C LEU A 182 -8.36 8.64 15.19
N GLU A 183 -8.75 7.38 15.34
CA GLU A 183 -10.09 6.90 15.03
C GLU A 183 -10.88 6.65 16.31
N GLY A 184 -12.11 7.17 16.36
CA GLY A 184 -13.03 6.87 17.45
C GLY A 184 -13.43 5.40 17.41
N ARG A 185 -13.41 4.73 18.56
CA ARG A 185 -13.51 3.26 18.62
C ARG A 185 -14.78 2.69 17.99
N ASN A 186 -15.92 3.39 18.05
CA ASN A 186 -17.20 2.91 17.53
C ASN A 186 -18.22 4.01 17.19
N GLU A 187 -17.89 5.30 17.36
CA GLU A 187 -18.85 6.40 17.18
C GLU A 187 -18.37 7.35 16.07
N ARG A 188 -19.22 7.58 15.08
CA ARG A 188 -18.94 8.44 13.92
C ARG A 188 -18.95 9.94 14.26
N GLU A 189 -18.99 10.29 15.55
CA GLU A 189 -19.22 11.64 16.06
C GLU A 189 -18.44 11.97 17.33
N SER A 190 -17.41 11.18 17.69
CA SER A 190 -16.57 11.55 18.83
C SER A 190 -15.77 12.83 18.56
N VAL A 191 -15.44 13.56 19.63
CA VAL A 191 -14.64 14.79 19.60
C VAL A 191 -13.41 14.57 20.47
N PHE A 192 -12.23 14.68 19.87
CA PHE A 192 -10.96 14.68 20.60
C PHE A 192 -10.60 16.10 21.02
N LEU A 193 -10.37 16.30 22.30
CA LEU A 193 -9.89 17.55 22.88
C LEU A 193 -8.38 17.49 23.04
N GLY A 194 -7.70 18.23 22.18
CA GLY A 194 -6.25 18.34 22.18
C GLY A 194 -5.76 19.17 23.35
N SER A 195 -4.67 18.71 23.97
CA SER A 195 -4.01 19.44 25.04
C SER A 195 -2.50 19.20 25.01
N LYS A 196 -1.75 19.99 25.80
CA LYS A 196 -0.32 19.79 26.03
C LYS A 196 -0.02 18.66 27.01
N ASN A 197 -1.04 18.10 27.65
CA ASN A 197 -0.88 17.04 28.64
C ASN A 197 -0.54 15.70 27.98
N ARG A 198 -0.11 14.73 28.79
CA ARG A 198 0.18 13.36 28.35
C ARG A 198 -1.01 12.68 27.68
N PHE A 199 -2.22 13.05 28.09
CA PHE A 199 -3.46 12.49 27.59
C PHE A 199 -4.36 13.58 27.01
N TRP A 200 -5.03 13.22 25.92
CA TRP A 200 -6.16 13.92 25.34
C TRP A 200 -7.46 13.28 25.84
N GLU A 201 -8.54 14.03 25.79
CA GLU A 201 -9.87 13.54 26.16
C GLU A 201 -10.67 13.30 24.89
N GLU A 202 -11.15 12.08 24.68
CA GLU A 202 -12.17 11.75 23.68
C GLU A 202 -13.54 11.86 24.33
N ARG A 203 -14.40 12.74 23.82
CA ARG A 203 -15.81 12.84 24.20
C ARG A 203 -16.68 12.15 23.16
N PHE A 204 -17.60 11.33 23.63
CA PHE A 204 -18.52 10.57 22.81
C PHE A 204 -19.88 10.50 23.53
N GLN A 205 -20.94 9.99 22.90
CA GLN A 205 -22.31 10.16 23.42
C GLN A 205 -22.49 9.63 24.86
N ASN A 206 -21.79 8.55 25.18
CA ASN A 206 -21.93 7.82 26.44
C ASN A 206 -20.76 8.01 27.41
N GLY A 207 -19.94 9.05 27.25
CA GLY A 207 -18.92 9.39 28.23
C GLY A 207 -17.65 10.01 27.66
N THR A 208 -16.59 9.94 28.46
CA THR A 208 -15.27 10.45 28.10
C THR A 208 -14.20 9.39 28.33
N ARG A 209 -13.14 9.43 27.52
CA ARG A 209 -12.00 8.52 27.65
C ARG A 209 -10.70 9.27 27.44
N ASN A 210 -9.70 8.91 28.23
CA ASN A 210 -8.34 9.40 28.01
C ASN A 210 -7.64 8.59 26.89
N VAL A 211 -7.06 9.31 25.94
CA VAL A 211 -6.24 8.78 24.84
C VAL A 211 -4.85 9.39 24.94
N LEU A 212 -3.83 8.61 24.61
CA LEU A 212 -2.45 9.09 24.68
C LEU A 212 -2.25 10.21 23.64
N ASN A 213 -1.60 11.30 24.04
CA ASN A 213 -1.37 12.44 23.15
C ASN A 213 -0.56 12.02 21.91
N PRO A 214 -1.14 12.11 20.69
CA PRO A 214 -0.48 11.69 19.45
C PRO A 214 0.72 12.58 19.08
N CYS A 215 0.79 13.79 19.62
CA CYS A 215 1.87 14.71 19.32
C CYS A 215 3.22 14.16 19.81
N ALA A 216 3.24 13.39 20.90
CA ALA A 216 4.47 12.82 21.44
C ALA A 216 5.17 11.88 20.44
N SER A 217 4.42 11.00 19.78
CA SER A 217 4.97 10.08 18.77
C SER A 217 5.33 10.82 17.47
N LEU A 218 4.56 11.84 17.09
CA LEU A 218 4.86 12.69 15.93
C LEU A 218 6.15 13.49 16.09
N PHE A 219 6.34 14.18 17.22
CA PHE A 219 7.57 14.94 17.49
C PHE A 219 8.80 14.04 17.61
N ARG A 220 8.65 12.86 18.23
CA ARG A 220 9.73 11.86 18.25
C ARG A 220 10.11 11.44 16.84
N THR A 221 9.12 11.15 16.00
CA THR A 221 9.34 10.72 14.61
C THR A 221 10.00 11.83 13.80
N GLU A 222 9.48 13.05 13.85
CA GLU A 222 10.10 14.22 13.20
C GLU A 222 11.56 14.38 13.61
N LYS A 223 11.87 14.32 14.91
CA LYS A 223 13.25 14.48 15.39
C LYS A 223 14.18 13.39 14.85
N VAL A 224 13.72 12.14 14.81
CA VAL A 224 14.50 11.02 14.25
C VAL A 224 14.74 11.23 12.76
N LEU A 225 13.70 11.57 11.99
CA LEU A 225 13.82 11.82 10.56
C LEU A 225 14.73 13.02 10.27
N ALA A 226 14.55 14.14 10.98
CA ALA A 226 15.35 15.34 10.82
C ALA A 226 16.85 15.06 11.04
N ASN A 227 17.19 14.29 12.08
CA ASN A 227 18.57 13.91 12.34
C ASN A 227 19.16 13.11 11.17
N ILE A 228 18.47 12.07 10.69
CA ILE A 228 18.94 11.22 9.58
C ILE A 228 19.09 12.03 8.28
N LEU A 229 18.16 12.93 7.99
CA LEU A 229 18.19 13.73 6.77
C LEU A 229 19.27 14.81 6.81
N ASN A 230 19.47 15.46 7.96
CA ASN A 230 20.48 16.49 8.15
C ASN A 230 21.90 15.92 8.03
N GLU A 231 22.16 14.71 8.52
CA GLU A 231 23.45 14.02 8.37
C GLU A 231 23.89 13.85 6.90
N LYS A 232 22.93 13.87 5.97
CA LYS A 232 23.17 13.73 4.53
C LYS A 232 22.82 14.99 3.73
N ALA A 233 22.61 16.12 4.42
CA ALA A 233 22.21 17.40 3.82
C ALA A 233 20.99 17.28 2.89
N ILE A 234 20.02 16.42 3.24
CA ILE A 234 18.79 16.24 2.47
C ILE A 234 17.77 17.26 2.97
N ASP A 235 17.66 18.36 2.23
CA ASP A 235 16.69 19.40 2.50
C ASP A 235 15.31 19.03 1.93
N LEU A 236 14.47 18.43 2.78
CA LEU A 236 13.05 18.17 2.58
C LEU A 236 12.27 18.56 3.85
N PRO A 237 11.20 19.38 3.73
CA PRO A 237 10.42 19.76 4.89
C PRO A 237 9.64 18.57 5.46
N ILE A 238 9.58 18.49 6.80
CA ILE A 238 8.83 17.49 7.54
C ILE A 238 7.60 18.16 8.16
N GLU A 239 6.40 17.68 7.81
CA GLU A 239 5.13 18.13 8.37
C GLU A 239 4.55 17.02 9.27
N LYS A 240 4.03 17.41 10.44
CA LYS A 240 3.34 16.49 11.34
C LYS A 240 1.85 16.57 11.06
N LEU A 241 1.20 15.42 10.99
CA LEU A 241 -0.19 15.33 10.58
C LEU A 241 -0.95 14.37 11.49
N ILE A 242 -2.02 14.88 12.09
CA ILE A 242 -3.00 14.05 12.79
C ILE A 242 -4.20 13.89 11.87
N ILE A 243 -4.61 12.65 11.64
CA ILE A 243 -5.71 12.30 10.76
C ILE A 243 -6.81 11.63 11.55
N SER A 244 -8.04 12.13 11.44
CA SER A 244 -9.24 11.41 11.86
C SER A 244 -10.25 11.36 10.72
N ARG A 245 -10.67 10.16 10.34
CA ARG A 245 -11.69 9.96 9.29
C ARG A 245 -13.11 10.03 9.83
N THR A 246 -13.28 9.78 11.13
CA THR A 246 -14.58 9.55 11.77
C THR A 246 -14.92 10.58 12.83
N SER A 247 -13.92 11.25 13.40
CA SER A 247 -14.08 12.07 14.60
C SER A 247 -13.63 13.50 14.34
N TYR A 248 -14.11 14.42 15.17
CA TYR A 248 -13.66 15.81 15.18
C TYR A 248 -12.46 15.95 16.10
N ILE A 249 -11.57 16.90 15.81
CA ILE A 249 -10.45 17.22 16.68
C ILE A 249 -10.50 18.72 16.97
N ASP A 250 -10.63 19.06 18.24
CA ASP A 250 -10.57 20.44 18.72
C ASP A 250 -9.25 20.63 19.47
N TYR A 251 -8.33 21.38 18.87
CA TYR A 251 -7.06 21.72 19.50
C TYR A 251 -6.66 23.16 19.13
N PRO A 252 -7.13 24.17 19.90
CA PRO A 252 -6.90 25.58 19.57
C PRO A 252 -5.43 25.98 19.68
N ASP A 253 -4.70 25.44 20.65
CA ASP A 253 -3.28 25.72 20.90
C ASP A 253 -2.35 24.83 20.06
N LEU A 254 -2.53 24.87 18.74
CA LEU A 254 -1.83 23.96 17.83
C LEU A 254 -0.32 24.24 17.77
N PRO A 255 0.55 23.26 18.06
CA PRO A 255 2.00 23.43 17.95
C PRO A 255 2.48 23.71 16.53
N PHE A 256 3.62 24.39 16.41
CA PHE A 256 4.20 24.73 15.11
C PHE A 256 4.49 23.48 14.25
N GLY A 257 4.13 23.55 12.97
CA GLY A 257 4.32 22.48 12.00
C GLY A 257 3.43 21.25 12.21
N LEU A 258 2.46 21.31 13.14
CA LEU A 258 1.39 20.32 13.27
C LEU A 258 0.19 20.75 12.43
N SER A 259 -0.36 19.83 11.66
CA SER A 259 -1.60 19.99 10.92
C SER A 259 -2.61 18.96 11.38
N ILE A 260 -3.88 19.36 11.44
CA ILE A 260 -4.99 18.49 11.81
C ILE A 260 -5.91 18.34 10.61
N VAL A 261 -6.19 17.09 10.30
CA VAL A 261 -7.16 16.69 9.28
C VAL A 261 -8.19 15.81 9.97
N ASP A 262 -9.38 16.33 10.22
CA ASP A 262 -10.45 15.64 10.92
C ASP A 262 -11.59 15.26 9.95
N LYS A 263 -12.71 14.78 10.49
CA LYS A 263 -13.90 14.41 9.71
C LYS A 263 -14.34 15.50 8.72
N ARG A 264 -14.11 16.80 9.00
CA ARG A 264 -14.58 17.93 8.18
C ARG A 264 -13.79 18.05 6.89
N ASN A 265 -12.47 17.95 6.97
CA ASN A 265 -11.55 18.26 5.87
C ASN A 265 -10.77 17.04 5.34
N TRP A 266 -10.95 15.86 5.95
CA TRP A 266 -10.30 14.62 5.52
C TRP A 266 -10.44 14.31 4.02
N ARG A 267 -11.67 14.39 3.49
CA ARG A 267 -11.92 14.12 2.07
C ARG A 267 -11.23 15.13 1.15
N GLU A 268 -11.22 16.39 1.55
CA GLU A 268 -10.56 17.45 0.79
C GLU A 268 -9.05 17.24 0.76
N TRP A 269 -8.45 16.97 1.94
CA TRP A 269 -7.02 16.67 2.05
C TRP A 269 -6.63 15.46 1.19
N LEU A 270 -7.40 14.37 1.26
CA LEU A 270 -7.12 13.17 0.47
C LEU A 270 -7.22 13.43 -1.04
N THR A 271 -8.26 14.17 -1.46
CA THR A 271 -8.46 14.55 -2.86
C THR A 271 -7.29 15.41 -3.36
N LYS A 272 -6.77 16.31 -2.52
CA LYS A 272 -5.59 17.11 -2.83
C LYS A 272 -4.35 16.25 -3.04
N GLN A 273 -4.14 15.23 -2.19
CA GLN A 273 -3.01 14.30 -2.38
C GLN A 273 -3.18 13.44 -3.64
N GLN A 274 -4.39 12.97 -3.93
CA GLN A 274 -4.71 12.19 -5.13
C GLN A 274 -4.42 12.93 -6.44
N LYS A 275 -4.69 14.24 -6.47
CA LYS A 275 -4.46 15.09 -7.62
C LYS A 275 -3.03 15.59 -7.74
N ASN A 276 -2.12 15.18 -6.84
CA ASN A 276 -0.72 15.58 -6.92
C ASN A 276 -0.02 14.85 -8.08
N THR A 277 0.24 15.58 -9.16
CA THR A 277 0.91 15.09 -10.38
C THR A 277 2.43 15.27 -10.34
N ALA A 278 3.00 15.74 -9.22
CA ALA A 278 4.44 15.93 -9.11
C ALA A 278 5.17 14.58 -9.27
N PRO A 279 6.20 14.52 -10.14
CA PRO A 279 6.96 13.30 -10.35
C PRO A 279 7.83 13.01 -9.13
N ILE A 280 8.24 11.74 -8.99
CA ILE A 280 9.22 11.31 -8.00
C ILE A 280 10.49 12.18 -8.13
N LYS A 281 10.95 12.76 -7.02
CA LYS A 281 12.12 13.64 -6.99
C LYS A 281 13.37 12.91 -6.50
N SER A 282 14.55 13.32 -6.98
CA SER A 282 15.83 12.74 -6.53
C SER A 282 16.04 12.87 -5.02
N LYS A 283 15.73 14.05 -4.44
CA LYS A 283 15.79 14.26 -2.99
C LYS A 283 14.89 13.28 -2.21
N GLN A 284 13.69 13.01 -2.71
CA GLN A 284 12.73 12.07 -2.13
C GLN A 284 13.29 10.64 -2.14
N ILE A 285 13.87 10.20 -3.26
CA ILE A 285 14.53 8.89 -3.37
C ILE A 285 15.73 8.81 -2.42
N SER A 286 16.54 9.87 -2.34
CA SER A 286 17.67 9.92 -1.42
C SER A 286 17.22 9.79 0.04
N ALA A 287 16.17 10.52 0.43
CA ALA A 287 15.55 10.40 1.75
C ALA A 287 15.07 8.98 2.01
N ALA A 288 14.30 8.40 1.09
CA ALA A 288 13.81 7.02 1.20
C ALA A 288 14.95 6.03 1.42
N ARG A 289 16.03 6.13 0.64
CA ARG A 289 17.22 5.29 0.77
C ARG A 289 17.90 5.44 2.13
N GLN A 290 18.03 6.66 2.65
CA GLN A 290 18.62 6.86 3.99
C GLN A 290 17.74 6.29 5.08
N LEU A 291 16.43 6.49 5.00
CA LEU A 291 15.50 5.92 5.99
C LEU A 291 15.52 4.39 5.99
N LEU A 292 15.56 3.77 4.80
CA LEU A 292 15.66 2.32 4.66
C LEU A 292 17.02 1.78 5.12
N TYR A 293 18.11 2.52 4.91
CA TYR A 293 19.44 2.16 5.42
C TYR A 293 19.48 2.08 6.94
N HIS A 294 18.75 2.98 7.62
CA HIS A 294 18.56 2.92 9.07
C HIS A 294 17.44 1.96 9.49
N GLY A 295 16.78 1.26 8.57
CA GLY A 295 15.72 0.30 8.88
C GLY A 295 16.24 -0.88 9.67
N GLU A 296 15.55 -1.23 10.76
CA GLU A 296 15.75 -2.51 11.42
C GLU A 296 14.85 -3.56 10.72
N SER A 297 15.39 -4.74 10.48
CA SER A 297 14.71 -5.81 9.77
C SER A 297 14.87 -7.15 10.49
N ARG A 298 13.77 -7.81 10.79
CA ARG A 298 13.71 -9.18 11.31
C ARG A 298 13.22 -10.11 10.20
N SER A 299 14.07 -11.03 9.80
CA SER A 299 13.75 -12.01 8.78
C SER A 299 14.54 -13.29 9.00
N HIS A 300 14.13 -14.36 8.31
CA HIS A 300 14.85 -15.62 8.25
C HIS A 300 15.13 -15.98 6.79
N ASP A 301 16.17 -16.77 6.58
CA ASP A 301 16.52 -17.25 5.25
C ASP A 301 15.44 -18.21 4.72
N ARG A 302 15.17 -18.11 3.42
CA ARG A 302 14.22 -18.98 2.74
C ARG A 302 14.79 -20.39 2.71
N LYS A 303 14.03 -21.36 3.23
CA LYS A 303 14.41 -22.78 3.26
C LYS A 303 14.78 -23.34 1.88
N GLU A 304 14.14 -22.83 0.82
CA GLU A 304 14.43 -23.17 -0.58
C GLU A 304 15.90 -23.01 -0.99
N TRP A 305 16.69 -22.22 -0.26
CA TRP A 305 18.12 -21.96 -0.52
C TRP A 305 19.07 -22.63 0.47
N LEU A 306 18.56 -23.23 1.55
CA LEU A 306 19.38 -23.97 2.53
C LEU A 306 19.67 -25.40 2.06
N ASP A 307 18.88 -25.91 1.12
CA ASP A 307 19.00 -27.27 0.55
C ASP A 307 19.74 -27.29 -0.82
N SER A 308 20.51 -26.24 -1.14
CA SER A 308 21.30 -26.10 -2.39
C SER A 308 22.80 -26.09 -2.11
#